data_AF-A0A809XX89-F1
#
_entry.id   AF-A0A809XX89-F1
#
_cell.length_a   1.000
_cell.length_b   1.000
_cell.length_c   1.000
_cell.angle_alpha   90.00
_cell.angle_beta   90.00
_cell.angle_gamma   90.00
#
_symmetry.space_group_name_H-M   'P 1'
#
loop_
_entity.id
_entity.type
_entity.pdbx_description
1 polymer ?
#
loop_
_entity_poly.entity_id
_entity_poly.type
_entity_poly.pdbx_seq_one_letter_code
_entity_poly.pdbx_strand_id
1 'polypeptide(L)' 'MKVLDDANAELCRHRDLALTAYARRLLAQGADIHGEQFRADLAKYAGELEAWRRKAMDRLRRFVEAMTERPSATLH' A
#
# COMPACT_ATOMS: atom_id res chain seq x y z
N MET A 1 -9.20 13.38 -7.37
CA MET A 1 -9.86 14.06 -6.24
C MET A 1 -8.77 14.21 -5.20
N LYS A 2 -8.20 15.41 -5.01
CA LYS A 2 -6.85 15.62 -4.47
C LYS A 2 -6.49 14.76 -3.24
N VAL A 3 -7.41 14.60 -2.29
CA VAL A 3 -7.23 13.78 -1.07
C VAL A 3 -6.94 12.29 -1.36
N LEU A 4 -7.62 11.69 -2.35
CA LEU A 4 -7.38 10.29 -2.74
C LEU A 4 -6.05 10.13 -3.47
N ASP A 5 -5.66 11.14 -4.24
CA ASP A 5 -4.39 11.15 -4.97
C ASP A 5 -3.22 11.25 -3.99
N ASP A 6 -3.32 12.14 -2.99
CA ASP A 6 -2.34 12.29 -1.90
C ASP A 6 -2.24 11.03 -1.03
N ALA A 7 -3.39 10.43 -0.67
CA ALA A 7 -3.41 9.19 0.08
C ALA A 7 -2.78 8.01 -0.69
N ASN A 8 -3.03 7.92 -1.99
CA ASN A 8 -2.39 6.92 -2.83
C ASN A 8 -0.87 7.11 -2.91
N ALA A 9 -0.40 8.36 -2.99
CA ALA A 9 1.03 8.67 -2.96
C ALA A 9 1.69 8.24 -1.65
N GLU A 10 1.04 8.47 -0.50
CA GLU A 10 1.54 8.03 0.81
C GLU A 10 1.58 6.49 0.92
N LEU A 11 0.53 5.79 0.46
CA LEU A 11 0.53 4.32 0.47
C LEU A 11 1.64 3.73 -0.42
N CYS A 12 1.94 4.37 -1.56
CA CYS A 12 3.09 3.99 -2.40
C CYS A 12 4.42 4.18 -1.65
N ARG A 13 4.61 5.30 -0.93
CA ARG A 13 5.81 5.52 -0.12
C ARG A 13 5.98 4.43 0.95
N HIS A 14 4.90 4.10 1.66
CA HIS A 14 4.94 3.04 2.68
C HIS A 14 5.24 1.66 2.09
N ARG A 15 4.68 1.33 0.93
CA ARG A 15 5.02 0.08 0.20
C ARG A 15 6.51 0.02 -0.09
N ASP A 16 7.08 1.07 -0.66
CA ASP A 16 8.48 1.08 -1.09
C ASP A 16 9.44 1.00 0.11
N LEU A 17 9.10 1.67 1.23
CA LEU A 17 9.83 1.54 2.50
C LEU A 17 9.77 0.13 3.06
N ALA A 18 8.58 -0.49 3.08
CA ALA A 18 8.41 -1.86 3.57
C ALA A 18 9.18 -2.87 2.71
N LEU A 19 9.13 -2.72 1.39
CA LEU A 19 9.86 -3.56 0.45
C LEU A 19 11.38 -3.44 0.65
N THR A 20 11.88 -2.21 0.87
CA THR A 20 13.30 -1.95 1.16
C THR A 20 13.72 -2.59 2.50
N ALA A 21 12.88 -2.47 3.54
CA ALA A 21 13.17 -3.09 4.84
C ALA A 21 13.20 -4.62 4.74
N TYR A 22 12.29 -5.22 3.96
CA TYR A 22 12.27 -6.65 3.75
C TYR A 22 13.48 -7.15 2.96
N ALA A 23 13.88 -6.45 1.90
CA ALA A 23 15.11 -6.74 1.17
C ALA A 23 16.33 -6.75 2.11
N ARG A 24 16.47 -5.71 2.95
CA ARG A 24 17.56 -5.61 3.94
C ARG A 24 17.54 -6.77 4.93
N ARG A 25 16.36 -7.20 5.38
CA ARG A 25 16.20 -8.35 6.26
C ARG A 25 16.69 -9.64 5.60
N LEU A 26 16.31 -9.90 4.35
CA LEU A 26 16.76 -11.07 3.61
C LEU A 26 18.29 -11.08 3.46
N LEU A 27 18.89 -9.93 3.12
CA LEU A 27 20.35 -9.80 3.02
C LEU A 27 21.04 -10.05 4.37
N ALA A 28 20.49 -9.53 5.46
CA ALA A 28 21.03 -9.77 6.81
C ALA A 28 20.95 -11.26 7.24
N GLN A 29 20.06 -12.03 6.62
CA GLN A 29 19.94 -13.48 6.80
C GLN A 29 20.88 -14.27 5.88
N GLY A 30 21.69 -13.58 5.06
CA GLY A 30 22.64 -14.20 4.14
C GLY A 30 22.06 -14.57 2.78
N ALA A 31 20.89 -14.05 2.41
CA ALA A 31 20.33 -14.27 1.08
C ALA A 31 21.25 -13.64 0.00
N ASP A 32 21.49 -14.39 -1.08
CA ASP A 32 22.16 -13.86 -2.27
C ASP A 32 21.23 -12.89 -3.00
N ILE A 33 21.67 -11.63 -3.15
CA ILE A 33 20.94 -10.57 -3.85
C ILE A 33 20.66 -10.91 -5.32
N HIS A 34 21.49 -11.75 -5.94
CA HIS A 34 21.31 -12.24 -7.30
C HIS A 34 20.58 -13.59 -7.36
N GLY A 35 20.37 -14.21 -6.20
CA GLY A 35 19.71 -15.51 -6.06
C GLY A 35 18.27 -15.47 -6.52
N GLU A 36 17.83 -16.58 -7.14
CA GLU A 36 16.44 -16.74 -7.56
C GLU A 36 15.48 -16.72 -6.36
N GLN A 37 15.89 -17.30 -5.23
CA GLN A 37 15.08 -17.31 -4.00
C GLN A 37 14.85 -15.89 -3.46
N PHE A 38 15.88 -15.05 -3.41
CA PHE A 38 15.75 -13.65 -3.00
C PHE A 38 14.76 -12.91 -3.91
N ARG A 39 14.88 -13.09 -5.23
CA ARG A 39 13.97 -12.47 -6.19
C ARG A 39 12.53 -12.97 -6.04
N ALA A 40 12.33 -14.27 -5.80
CA ALA A 40 11.02 -14.86 -5.58
C ALA A 40 10.36 -14.33 -4.31
N ASP A 41 11.09 -14.29 -3.19
CA ASP A 41 10.59 -13.79 -1.91
C ASP A 41 10.26 -12.29 -1.99
N LEU A 42 11.13 -11.50 -2.63
CA LEU A 42 10.90 -10.08 -2.83
C LEU A 42 9.68 -9.82 -3.72
N ALA A 43 9.51 -10.59 -4.81
CA ALA A 43 8.37 -10.46 -5.71
C ALA A 43 7.06 -10.85 -5.03
N LYS A 44 7.07 -11.93 -4.24
CA LYS A 44 5.92 -12.35 -3.44
C LYS A 44 5.50 -11.24 -2.47
N TYR A 45 6.45 -10.71 -1.71
CA TYR A 45 6.17 -9.66 -0.74
C TYR A 45 5.70 -8.36 -1.39
N ALA A 46 6.28 -7.98 -2.53
CA ALA A 46 5.80 -6.85 -3.32
C ALA A 46 4.34 -7.03 -3.76
N GLY A 47 3.96 -8.24 -4.17
CA GLY A 47 2.58 -8.59 -4.50
C GLY A 47 1.62 -8.46 -3.31
N GLU A 48 2.03 -8.92 -2.13
CA GLU A 48 1.25 -8.79 -0.89
C GLU A 48 1.03 -7.32 -0.51
N LEU A 49 2.06 -6.47 -0.60
CA LEU A 49 1.95 -5.04 -0.32
C LEU A 49 1.07 -4.31 -1.36
N GLU A 50 1.13 -4.72 -2.62
CA GLU A 50 0.27 -4.16 -3.67
C GLU A 50 -1.21 -4.53 -3.44
N ALA A 51 -1.49 -5.76 -3.03
CA ALA A 51 -2.83 -6.19 -2.64
C ALA A 51 -3.35 -5.40 -1.43
N TRP A 52 -2.49 -5.20 -0.42
CA TRP A 52 -2.80 -4.36 0.74
C TRP A 52 -3.12 -2.92 0.34
N ARG A 53 -2.30 -2.30 -0.52
CA ARG A 53 -2.49 -0.94 -1.03
C ARG A 53 -3.84 -0.79 -1.72
N ARG A 54 -4.18 -1.72 -2.63
CA ARG A 54 -5.46 -1.69 -3.37
C ARG A 54 -6.65 -1.74 -2.41
N LYS A 55 -6.61 -2.66 -1.44
CA LYS A 55 -7.66 -2.79 -0.43
C LYS A 55 -7.80 -1.53 0.44
N ALA A 56 -6.69 -0.87 0.77
CA ALA A 56 -6.70 0.40 1.50
C ALA A 56 -7.33 1.52 0.67
N MET A 57 -6.96 1.64 -0.60
CA MET A 57 -7.54 2.63 -1.51
C MET A 57 -9.04 2.42 -1.75
N ASP A 58 -9.49 1.18 -1.89
CA ASP A 58 -10.91 0.86 -2.06
C ASP A 58 -11.72 1.28 -0.82
N ARG A 59 -11.17 1.07 0.38
CA ARG A 59 -11.80 1.52 1.64
C ARG A 59 -11.87 3.04 1.73
N LEU A 60 -10.78 3.73 1.39
CA LEU A 60 -10.72 5.19 1.38
C LEU A 60 -11.71 5.79 0.39
N ARG A 61 -11.82 5.21 -0.80
CA ARG A 61 -12.78 5.64 -1.82
C ARG A 61 -14.22 5.54 -1.30
N ARG A 62 -14.61 4.37 -0.78
CA ARG A 62 -15.95 4.18 -0.20
C ARG A 62 -16.23 5.13 0.96
N PHE A 63 -15.24 5.40 1.79
CA PHE A 63 -15.37 6.34 2.90
C PHE A 63 -15.63 7.77 2.42
N VAL A 64 -14.85 8.23 1.44
CA VAL A 64 -15.07 9.54 0.81
C VAL A 64 -16.45 9.60 0.16
N GLU A 65 -16.82 8.60 -0.63
CA GLU A 65 -18.13 8.53 -1.31
C GLU A 65 -19.26 8.65 -0.30
N ALA A 66 -19.20 7.90 0.81
CA ALA A 66 -20.17 7.98 1.89
C ALA A 66 -20.22 9.35 2.60
N MET A 67 -19.09 10.07 2.68
CA MET A 67 -19.07 11.45 3.20
C MET A 67 -19.66 12.45 2.21
N THR A 68 -19.48 12.25 0.91
CA THR A 68 -20.05 13.12 -0.13
C THR A 68 -21.55 12.84 -0.38
N GLU A 69 -22.01 11.62 -0.11
CA GLU A 69 -23.41 11.21 -0.27
C GLU A 69 -24.29 11.59 0.92
N ARG A 70 -23.74 11.92 2.09
CA ARG A 70 -24.52 12.46 3.22
C ARG A 70 -25.00 13.87 2.88
N PRO A 71 -26.28 14.09 2.54
CA PRO A 71 -26.81 15.43 2.43
C PRO A 71 -26.93 15.99 3.85
N SER A 72 -26.83 17.30 3.97
CA SER A 72 -27.19 18.10 5.14
C SER A 72 -28.56 17.72 5.72
N ALA A 73 -28.65 16.64 6.49
CA ALA A 73 -29.86 16.19 7.13
C ALA A 73 -29.90 16.64 8.59
N THR A 74 -29.61 17.92 8.89
CA THR A 74 -30.08 18.57 10.14
C THR A 74 -29.94 20.10 10.05
N LEU A 75 -30.81 20.76 9.28
CA LEU A 75 -31.17 22.18 9.51
C LEU A 75 -32.61 22.39 9.02
N HIS A 76 -33.57 21.86 9.78
CA HIS A 76 -34.97 22.29 9.74
C HIS A 76 -35.50 22.33 11.18
#